data_AF-A0A0J9WJD4-F1
#
_entry.id   AF-A0A0J9WJD4-F1
#
_cell.length_a   1.000
_cell.length_b   1.000
_cell.length_c   1.000
_cell.angle_alpha   90.00
_cell.angle_beta   90.00
_cell.angle_gamma   90.00
#
_symmetry.space_group_name_H-M   'P 1'
#
loop_
_entity.id
_entity.type
_entity.pdbx_description
1 polymer ?
#
loop_
_entity_poly.entity_id
_entity_poly.type
_entity_poly.pdbx_seq_one_letter_code
_entity_poly.pdbx_strand_id
1 'polypeptide(L)'
;MSSRSIFVILLIGLIASFAYERINLIQTFYQNAPSRITKVNNIGKYEVKFQDQIRSCEDVLLIEKYHLAILACDPGRERHNTVMGIFAGNVTNNAELWAYDYTVTDGTDAESLKRINLAGFPHASDFHTLGMAFDLETSNLFVVSHAVAGSRIELFNLDIGSLTASYIQSIQHPLINAPNSIASVNGHEFYVTNDHYITKKQSLLLSNLETYLGPPTGTVVHVNLKASDLDVRVVAWVPFANGIEILNSSTVAVASSSRAAIYMFNTSDATKFKETSRIKLPFLPDNLSGSGDKLMIAGHGNMPVEMDLMLHHYIKCAFCIKYLKQDALCMHYFLSH
;
A
#
# COMPACT_ATOMS: atom_id res chain seq x y z
N MET A 1 9.52 -8.71 -49.06
CA MET A 1 8.67 -9.36 -48.02
C MET A 1 7.22 -8.98 -48.28
N SER A 2 6.30 -9.94 -48.28
CA SER A 2 4.86 -9.67 -48.39
C SER A 2 4.37 -8.90 -47.15
N SER A 3 3.39 -7.99 -47.30
CA SER A 3 2.78 -7.27 -46.18
C SER A 3 2.30 -8.20 -45.07
N ARG A 4 1.78 -9.38 -45.44
CA ARG A 4 1.39 -10.44 -44.49
C ARG A 4 2.56 -10.94 -43.63
N SER A 5 3.75 -11.08 -44.21
CA SER A 5 4.94 -11.50 -43.48
C SER A 5 5.40 -10.44 -42.46
N ILE A 6 5.22 -9.15 -42.77
CA ILE A 6 5.57 -8.05 -41.86
C ILE A 6 4.64 -8.07 -40.63
N PHE A 7 3.32 -8.19 -40.83
CA PHE A 7 2.37 -8.25 -39.71
C PHE A 7 2.61 -9.44 -38.77
N VAL A 8 2.95 -10.60 -39.33
CA VAL A 8 3.27 -11.79 -38.53
C VAL A 8 4.53 -11.55 -37.70
N ILE A 9 5.58 -10.96 -38.26
CA ILE A 9 6.82 -10.67 -37.54
C ILE A 9 6.58 -9.66 -36.41
N LEU A 10 5.82 -8.59 -36.68
CA LEU A 10 5.47 -7.60 -35.66
C LEU A 10 4.64 -8.23 -34.52
N LEU A 11 3.67 -9.08 -34.84
CA LEU A 11 2.87 -9.77 -33.84
C LEU A 11 3.72 -10.71 -32.98
N ILE A 12 4.62 -11.48 -33.59
CA ILE A 12 5.55 -12.34 -32.84
C ILE A 12 6.45 -11.50 -31.92
N GLY A 13 6.97 -10.38 -32.42
CA GLY A 13 7.78 -9.46 -31.61
C GLY A 13 7.03 -8.91 -30.39
N LEU A 14 5.77 -8.50 -30.59
CA LEU A 14 4.91 -8.02 -29.50
C LEU A 14 4.62 -9.12 -28.46
N ILE A 15 4.27 -10.33 -28.92
CA ILE A 15 4.01 -11.47 -28.03
C ILE A 15 5.27 -11.85 -27.26
N ALA A 16 6.42 -11.90 -27.93
CA ALA A 16 7.70 -12.23 -27.29
C ALA A 16 8.11 -11.19 -26.25
N SER A 17 7.95 -9.90 -26.56
CA SER A 17 8.20 -8.81 -25.61
C SER A 17 7.27 -8.88 -24.41
N PHE A 18 5.97 -9.08 -24.63
CA PHE A 18 5.00 -9.27 -23.55
C PHE A 18 5.34 -10.48 -22.68
N ALA A 19 5.63 -11.63 -23.30
CA ALA A 19 6.00 -12.85 -22.57
C ALA A 19 7.28 -12.65 -21.75
N TYR A 20 8.30 -11.99 -22.30
CA TYR A 20 9.54 -11.67 -21.60
C TYR A 20 9.31 -10.77 -20.38
N GLU A 21 8.47 -9.75 -20.52
CA GLU A 21 8.10 -8.86 -19.41
C GLU A 21 7.29 -9.58 -18.31
N ARG A 22 6.52 -10.62 -18.68
CA ARG A 22 5.62 -11.34 -17.77
C ARG A 22 6.16 -12.65 -17.21
N ILE A 23 7.28 -13.14 -17.73
CA ILE A 23 7.82 -14.46 -17.33
C ILE A 23 8.10 -14.54 -15.82
N ASN A 24 8.60 -13.45 -15.22
CA ASN A 24 8.86 -13.40 -13.77
C ASN A 24 7.57 -13.62 -12.97
N LEU A 25 6.51 -12.90 -13.32
CA LEU A 25 5.22 -13.03 -12.65
C LEU A 25 4.62 -14.42 -12.82
N ILE A 26 4.72 -15.00 -14.03
CA ILE A 26 4.23 -16.36 -14.28
C ILE A 26 5.00 -17.37 -13.41
N GLN A 27 6.32 -17.19 -13.29
CA GLN A 27 7.15 -17.99 -12.39
C GLN A 27 6.74 -17.81 -10.93
N THR A 28 6.49 -16.58 -10.48
CA THR A 28 5.97 -16.27 -9.14
C THR A 28 4.68 -17.03 -8.86
N PHE A 29 3.67 -16.95 -9.73
CA PHE A 29 2.40 -17.67 -9.53
C PHE A 29 2.57 -19.18 -9.53
N TYR A 30 3.45 -19.71 -10.37
CA TYR A 30 3.75 -21.14 -10.41
C TYR A 30 4.45 -21.60 -9.13
N GLN A 31 5.48 -20.89 -8.67
CA GLN A 31 6.26 -21.27 -7.49
C GLN A 31 5.46 -21.08 -6.20
N ASN A 32 4.63 -20.04 -6.12
CA ASN A 32 3.85 -19.71 -4.94
C ASN A 32 2.44 -20.33 -4.94
N ALA A 33 2.16 -21.29 -5.83
CA ALA A 33 0.95 -22.09 -5.70
C ALA A 33 0.93 -22.79 -4.31
N PRO A 34 -0.22 -22.94 -3.64
CA PRO A 34 -0.29 -23.51 -2.28
C PRO A 34 0.39 -24.87 -2.13
N SER A 35 0.38 -25.68 -3.18
CA SER A 35 1.02 -27.01 -3.21
C SER A 35 2.54 -26.98 -3.42
N ARG A 36 3.13 -25.83 -3.76
CA ARG A 36 4.54 -25.68 -4.15
C ARG A 36 5.29 -24.65 -3.31
N ILE A 37 4.58 -23.72 -2.69
CA ILE A 37 5.19 -22.64 -1.93
C ILE A 37 6.04 -23.22 -0.80
N THR A 38 7.32 -22.85 -0.81
CA THR A 38 8.23 -23.25 0.27
C THR A 38 7.97 -22.33 1.45
N LYS A 39 7.53 -22.90 2.57
CA LYS A 39 7.36 -22.15 3.82
C LYS A 39 8.74 -21.84 4.40
N VAL A 40 9.15 -20.59 4.28
CA VAL A 40 10.41 -20.10 4.84
C VAL A 40 10.07 -19.22 6.04
N ASN A 41 10.55 -19.59 7.23
CA ASN A 41 10.54 -18.72 8.41
C ASN A 41 11.99 -18.36 8.76
N ASN A 42 12.49 -17.31 8.11
CA ASN A 42 13.81 -16.75 8.42
C ASN A 42 13.77 -15.71 9.56
N ILE A 43 12.58 -15.47 10.12
CA ILE A 43 12.33 -14.43 11.12
C ILE A 43 12.51 -14.99 12.53
N GLY A 44 12.48 -16.32 12.66
CA GLY A 44 12.70 -17.03 13.91
C GLY A 44 11.41 -17.10 14.74
N LYS A 45 11.43 -16.52 15.93
CA LYS A 45 10.24 -16.43 16.79
C LYS A 45 9.38 -15.24 16.38
N TYR A 46 8.07 -15.47 16.32
CA TYR A 46 7.02 -14.48 16.11
C TYR A 46 5.88 -14.73 17.11
N GLU A 47 5.06 -13.72 17.32
CA GLU A 47 3.86 -13.77 18.16
C GLU A 47 2.71 -13.09 17.40
N VAL A 48 1.50 -13.60 17.59
CA VAL A 48 0.28 -12.95 17.11
C VAL A 48 -0.29 -12.14 18.27
N LYS A 49 -0.35 -10.82 18.11
CA LYS A 49 -0.91 -9.91 19.12
C LYS A 49 -2.22 -9.32 18.63
N PHE A 50 -3.11 -9.01 19.56
CA PHE A 50 -4.33 -8.22 19.32
C PHE A 50 -5.33 -8.82 18.31
N GLN A 51 -5.28 -10.13 18.05
CA GLN A 51 -6.09 -10.80 17.03
C GLN A 51 -7.60 -10.60 17.19
N ASP A 52 -8.07 -10.41 18.44
CA ASP A 52 -9.48 -10.20 18.75
C ASP A 52 -9.84 -8.71 19.00
N GLN A 53 -8.87 -7.79 18.87
CA GLN A 53 -9.07 -6.36 19.12
C GLN A 53 -9.04 -5.53 17.83
N ILE A 54 -8.10 -5.83 16.93
CA ILE A 54 -7.92 -5.13 15.66
C ILE A 54 -7.90 -6.13 14.52
N ARG A 55 -8.37 -5.71 13.35
CA ARG A 55 -8.39 -6.54 12.15
C ARG A 55 -8.30 -5.67 10.90
N SER A 56 -7.87 -6.28 9.81
CA SER A 56 -7.77 -5.64 8.49
C SER A 56 -6.90 -4.38 8.52
N CYS A 57 -5.76 -4.47 9.20
CA CYS A 57 -4.77 -3.40 9.25
C CYS A 57 -3.90 -3.48 8.00
N GLU A 58 -4.12 -2.60 7.05
CA GLU A 58 -3.48 -2.66 5.73
C GLU A 58 -2.07 -2.05 5.74
N ASP A 59 -1.90 -0.98 6.52
CA ASP A 59 -0.63 -0.26 6.62
C ASP A 59 -0.22 0.01 8.07
N VAL A 60 1.09 0.20 8.27
CA VAL A 60 1.72 0.53 9.54
C VAL A 60 2.84 1.54 9.36
N LEU A 61 2.82 2.56 10.23
CA LEU A 61 3.92 3.53 10.32
C LEU A 61 4.70 3.31 11.60
N LEU A 62 5.99 3.02 11.48
CA LEU A 62 6.90 3.00 12.62
C LEU A 62 7.43 4.41 12.87
N ILE A 63 7.04 5.00 14.00
CA ILE A 63 7.59 6.27 14.47
C ILE A 63 8.67 5.95 15.51
N GLU A 64 9.83 5.51 15.01
CA GLU A 64 10.91 4.96 15.84
C GLU A 64 11.35 5.90 16.98
N LYS A 65 11.33 7.21 16.73
CA LYS A 65 11.65 8.26 17.72
C LYS A 65 10.80 8.17 18.99
N TYR A 66 9.55 7.74 18.86
CA TYR A 66 8.60 7.61 19.99
C TYR A 66 8.34 6.16 20.37
N HIS A 67 9.00 5.20 19.71
CA HIS A 67 8.76 3.78 19.90
C HIS A 67 7.31 3.33 19.67
N LEU A 68 6.63 3.99 18.74
CA LEU A 68 5.24 3.70 18.39
C LEU A 68 5.12 3.13 16.98
N ALA A 69 4.18 2.21 16.81
CA ALA A 69 3.63 1.83 15.53
C ALA A 69 2.20 2.38 15.41
N ILE A 70 1.93 3.21 14.39
CA ILE A 70 0.58 3.66 14.06
C ILE A 70 -0.03 2.64 13.10
N LEU A 71 -1.19 2.10 13.43
CA LEU A 71 -1.90 1.06 12.68
C LEU A 71 -3.21 1.64 12.15
N ALA A 72 -3.47 1.47 10.86
CA ALA A 72 -4.76 1.80 10.24
C ALA A 72 -5.56 0.51 10.02
N CYS A 73 -6.55 0.26 10.87
CA CYS A 73 -7.30 -0.99 10.88
C CYS A 73 -8.75 -0.75 10.47
N ASP A 74 -9.17 -1.37 9.37
CA ASP A 74 -10.49 -1.19 8.79
C ASP A 74 -11.32 -2.49 8.78
N PRO A 75 -12.07 -2.78 9.86
CA PRO A 75 -13.00 -3.91 9.87
C PRO A 75 -14.13 -3.80 8.84
N GLY A 76 -14.39 -2.63 8.25
CA GLY A 76 -15.36 -2.42 7.16
C GLY A 76 -14.82 -2.85 5.78
N ARG A 77 -13.50 -3.02 5.63
CA ARG A 77 -12.83 -3.40 4.38
C ARG A 77 -13.34 -4.72 3.78
N GLU A 78 -13.84 -5.63 4.62
CA GLU A 78 -14.47 -6.89 4.18
C GLU A 78 -15.73 -6.67 3.33
N ARG A 79 -16.36 -5.49 3.43
CA ARG A 79 -17.56 -5.12 2.67
C ARG A 79 -17.32 -3.95 1.71
N HIS A 80 -16.27 -3.17 1.94
CA HIS A 80 -15.86 -2.04 1.12
C HIS A 80 -14.35 -2.08 0.85
N ASN A 81 -13.95 -2.64 -0.29
CA ASN A 81 -12.56 -2.70 -0.71
C ASN A 81 -12.43 -2.30 -2.17
N THR A 82 -11.94 -1.09 -2.41
CA THR A 82 -11.70 -0.53 -3.74
C THR A 82 -10.61 -1.26 -4.51
N VAL A 83 -9.56 -1.71 -3.81
CA VAL A 83 -8.40 -2.44 -4.38
C VAL A 83 -8.81 -3.83 -4.85
N MET A 84 -9.67 -4.52 -4.10
CA MET A 84 -10.11 -5.89 -4.41
C MET A 84 -11.43 -5.93 -5.20
N GLY A 85 -12.19 -4.83 -5.22
CA GLY A 85 -13.47 -4.72 -5.92
C GLY A 85 -14.65 -5.27 -5.14
N ILE A 86 -14.59 -5.21 -3.81
CA ILE A 86 -15.63 -5.67 -2.91
C ILE A 86 -16.54 -4.47 -2.58
N PHE A 87 -17.79 -4.53 -3.00
CA PHE A 87 -18.78 -3.46 -2.80
C PHE A 87 -20.11 -4.04 -2.31
N ALA A 88 -20.08 -4.73 -1.16
CA ALA A 88 -21.21 -5.51 -0.64
C ALA A 88 -22.32 -4.66 0.01
N GLY A 89 -22.16 -3.33 0.05
CA GLY A 89 -23.08 -2.41 0.72
C GLY A 89 -23.20 -2.65 2.23
N ASN A 90 -24.02 -1.82 2.89
CA ASN A 90 -24.29 -1.89 4.34
C ASN A 90 -23.00 -1.95 5.18
N VAL A 91 -22.09 -1.01 4.93
CA VAL A 91 -20.84 -0.90 5.67
C VAL A 91 -21.15 -0.26 7.01
N THR A 92 -21.07 -1.04 8.09
CA THR A 92 -21.45 -0.59 9.44
C THR A 92 -20.25 -0.28 10.33
N ASN A 93 -19.07 -0.79 9.95
CA ASN A 93 -17.83 -0.59 10.68
C ASN A 93 -16.93 0.34 9.88
N ASN A 94 -16.25 1.25 10.56
CA ASN A 94 -15.32 2.19 9.97
C ASN A 94 -13.90 1.88 10.45
N ALA A 95 -12.93 2.42 9.72
CA ALA A 95 -11.55 2.36 10.09
C ALA A 95 -11.26 3.13 11.38
N GLU A 96 -10.28 2.64 12.10
CA GLU A 96 -9.78 3.23 13.33
C GLU A 96 -8.26 3.27 13.28
N LEU A 97 -7.69 4.32 13.87
CA LEU A 97 -6.25 4.44 14.02
C LEU A 97 -5.84 4.02 15.43
N TRP A 98 -4.77 3.24 15.52
CA TRP A 98 -4.25 2.73 16.78
C TRP A 98 -2.77 3.04 16.92
N ALA A 99 -2.33 3.35 18.14
CA ALA A 99 -0.93 3.48 18.51
C ALA A 99 -0.53 2.26 19.33
N TYR A 100 0.44 1.51 18.83
CA TYR A 100 1.06 0.39 19.53
C TYR A 100 2.45 0.81 20.03
N ASP A 101 2.59 0.94 21.35
CA ASP A 101 3.90 1.04 22.01
C ASP A 101 4.53 -0.33 22.03
N TYR A 102 5.45 -0.54 21.08
CA TYR A 102 6.08 -1.83 20.96
C TYR A 102 7.02 -2.12 22.13
N THR A 103 7.49 -1.13 22.89
CA THR A 103 8.42 -1.30 24.04
C THR A 103 7.79 -1.98 25.26
N VAL A 104 6.46 -1.98 25.35
CA VAL A 104 5.73 -2.64 26.44
C VAL A 104 5.60 -4.14 26.12
N THR A 105 6.54 -4.95 26.63
CA THR A 105 6.56 -6.40 26.40
C THR A 105 5.84 -7.23 27.47
N ASP A 106 5.84 -6.74 28.71
CA ASP A 106 5.33 -7.49 29.87
C ASP A 106 4.01 -6.92 30.43
N GLY A 107 3.45 -5.93 29.73
CA GLY A 107 2.18 -5.29 30.08
C GLY A 107 0.96 -5.96 29.44
N THR A 108 -0.22 -5.48 29.81
CA THR A 108 -1.50 -5.85 29.19
C THR A 108 -1.62 -5.24 27.79
N ASP A 109 -2.47 -5.83 26.96
CA ASP A 109 -2.76 -5.29 25.62
C ASP A 109 -3.26 -3.84 25.69
N ALA A 110 -4.08 -3.49 26.70
CA ALA A 110 -4.61 -2.14 26.88
C ALA A 110 -3.53 -1.09 27.23
N GLU A 111 -2.40 -1.52 27.80
CA GLU A 111 -1.27 -0.64 28.08
C GLU A 111 -0.44 -0.36 26.83
N SER A 112 -0.28 -1.37 25.97
CA SER A 112 0.56 -1.29 24.78
C SER A 112 -0.17 -0.83 23.53
N LEU A 113 -1.48 -1.12 23.38
CA LEU A 113 -2.29 -0.75 22.24
C LEU A 113 -3.39 0.23 22.65
N LYS A 114 -3.32 1.45 22.12
CA LYS A 114 -4.26 2.53 22.44
C LYS A 114 -4.88 3.07 21.17
N ARG A 115 -6.19 3.32 21.21
CA ARG A 115 -6.89 3.98 20.11
C ARG A 115 -6.47 5.44 20.02
N ILE A 116 -6.26 5.92 18.81
CA ILE A 116 -6.04 7.33 18.52
C ILE A 116 -7.41 8.01 18.36
N ASN A 117 -7.63 9.08 19.11
CA ASN A 117 -8.86 9.85 19.04
C ASN A 117 -8.87 10.74 17.79
N LEU A 118 -9.88 10.62 16.92
CA LEU A 118 -10.04 11.45 15.72
C LEU A 118 -10.86 12.70 16.06
N ALA A 119 -10.19 13.76 16.48
CA ALA A 119 -10.84 14.98 16.94
C ALA A 119 -11.31 15.85 15.75
N GLY A 120 -12.58 16.25 15.79
CA GLY A 120 -13.16 17.16 14.80
C GLY A 120 -13.30 16.58 13.40
N PHE A 121 -13.19 15.25 13.22
CA PHE A 121 -13.28 14.60 11.92
C PHE A 121 -14.74 14.39 11.49
N PRO A 122 -15.27 15.14 10.50
CA PRO A 122 -16.68 15.08 10.14
C PRO A 122 -17.05 13.80 9.36
N HIS A 123 -16.05 13.06 8.84
CA HIS A 123 -16.27 11.90 7.97
C HIS A 123 -15.95 10.56 8.65
N ALA A 124 -15.90 10.52 9.99
CA ALA A 124 -15.59 9.31 10.76
C ALA A 124 -16.54 8.13 10.47
N SER A 125 -17.78 8.39 10.03
CA SER A 125 -18.77 7.36 9.71
C SER A 125 -18.65 6.77 8.29
N ASP A 126 -17.69 7.23 7.49
CA ASP A 126 -17.39 6.77 6.12
C ASP A 126 -15.86 6.75 5.92
N PHE A 127 -15.13 6.32 6.94
CA PHE A 127 -13.67 6.31 6.95
C PHE A 127 -13.18 4.90 6.69
N HIS A 128 -12.50 4.70 5.56
CA HIS A 128 -11.98 3.40 5.13
C HIS A 128 -10.53 3.50 4.71
N THR A 129 -9.60 3.07 5.54
CA THR A 129 -8.17 3.36 5.37
C THR A 129 -7.45 2.42 4.42
N LEU A 130 -6.38 2.92 3.81
CA LEU A 130 -5.41 2.12 3.08
C LEU A 130 -3.99 2.51 3.54
N GLY A 131 -3.18 3.18 2.72
CA GLY A 131 -1.87 3.68 3.11
C GLY A 131 -1.88 4.96 3.97
N MET A 132 -0.79 5.18 4.69
CA MET A 132 -0.55 6.35 5.54
C MET A 132 0.85 6.93 5.33
N ALA A 133 1.05 8.19 5.74
CA ALA A 133 2.38 8.77 5.94
C ALA A 133 2.38 9.74 7.11
N PHE A 134 3.50 9.84 7.82
CA PHE A 134 3.65 10.75 8.96
C PHE A 134 4.89 11.63 8.80
N ASP A 135 4.69 12.95 8.90
CA ASP A 135 5.76 13.94 8.92
C ASP A 135 6.15 14.27 10.37
N LEU A 136 7.38 13.93 10.75
CA LEU A 136 7.89 14.12 12.12
C LEU A 136 8.03 15.58 12.55
N GLU A 137 8.26 16.51 11.61
CA GLU A 137 8.53 17.91 11.91
C GLU A 137 7.24 18.67 12.24
N THR A 138 6.20 18.45 11.44
CA THR A 138 4.89 19.11 11.60
C THR A 138 3.87 18.30 12.38
N SER A 139 4.17 17.03 12.67
CA SER A 139 3.23 16.05 13.20
C SER A 139 2.02 15.81 12.30
N ASN A 140 2.15 16.05 11.01
CA ASN A 140 1.08 15.82 10.05
C ASN A 140 0.99 14.33 9.71
N LEU A 141 -0.21 13.77 9.88
CA LEU A 141 -0.57 12.41 9.52
C LEU A 141 -1.49 12.45 8.30
N PHE A 142 -1.01 11.91 7.19
CA PHE A 142 -1.77 11.74 5.96
C PHE A 142 -2.31 10.31 5.93
N VAL A 143 -3.60 10.16 5.63
CA VAL A 143 -4.24 8.85 5.57
C VAL A 143 -5.07 8.74 4.31
N VAL A 144 -4.80 7.74 3.47
CA VAL A 144 -5.69 7.40 2.37
C VAL A 144 -7.02 6.93 2.94
N SER A 145 -8.12 7.50 2.46
CA SER A 145 -9.47 7.06 2.76
C SER A 145 -10.24 6.72 1.49
N HIS A 146 -10.62 5.46 1.34
CA HIS A 146 -11.58 4.97 0.35
C HIS A 146 -13.01 5.08 0.88
N ALA A 147 -13.41 6.29 1.25
CA ALA A 147 -14.78 6.56 1.60
C ALA A 147 -15.74 6.12 0.48
N VAL A 148 -16.92 5.64 0.85
CA VAL A 148 -17.98 5.27 -0.11
C VAL A 148 -18.31 6.46 -1.02
N ALA A 149 -18.30 7.67 -0.45
CA ALA A 149 -18.48 8.94 -1.14
C ALA A 149 -17.39 9.24 -2.19
N GLY A 150 -16.19 8.65 -2.07
CA GLY A 150 -15.09 8.82 -3.00
C GLY A 150 -13.73 8.84 -2.31
N SER A 151 -12.74 8.23 -2.95
CA SER A 151 -11.36 8.18 -2.45
C SER A 151 -10.79 9.58 -2.22
N ARG A 152 -10.07 9.75 -1.11
CA ARG A 152 -9.45 11.01 -0.69
C ARG A 152 -8.26 10.75 0.22
N ILE A 153 -7.54 11.81 0.55
CA ILE A 153 -6.53 11.79 1.60
C ILE A 153 -7.04 12.66 2.74
N GLU A 154 -7.11 12.08 3.93
CA GLU A 154 -7.46 12.79 5.15
C GLU A 154 -6.17 13.26 5.82
N LEU A 155 -6.08 14.56 6.07
CA LEU A 155 -4.96 15.18 6.77
C LEU A 155 -5.34 15.49 8.21
N PHE A 156 -4.56 14.96 9.14
CA PHE A 156 -4.66 15.23 10.57
C PHE A 156 -3.35 15.80 11.11
N ASN A 157 -3.42 16.52 12.23
CA ASN A 157 -2.28 16.77 13.09
C ASN A 157 -2.32 15.80 14.27
N LEU A 158 -1.34 14.92 14.40
CA LEU A 158 -1.27 13.90 15.46
C LEU A 158 -0.44 14.39 16.64
N ASP A 159 -1.09 14.66 17.76
CA ASP A 159 -0.41 14.80 19.04
C ASP A 159 -0.13 13.41 19.62
N ILE A 160 1.14 13.01 19.59
CA ILE A 160 1.64 11.73 20.08
C ILE A 160 1.44 11.58 21.60
N GLY A 161 1.53 12.67 22.37
CA GLY A 161 1.42 12.63 23.82
C GLY A 161 -0.01 12.35 24.29
N SER A 162 -0.99 12.97 23.63
CA SER A 162 -2.41 12.76 23.94
C SER A 162 -3.08 11.68 23.07
N LEU A 163 -2.37 11.12 22.07
CA LEU A 163 -2.90 10.21 21.05
C LEU A 163 -4.18 10.75 20.40
N THR A 164 -4.15 12.03 20.04
CA THR A 164 -5.27 12.71 19.38
C THR A 164 -4.83 13.21 18.01
N ALA A 165 -5.51 12.71 16.96
CA ALA A 165 -5.38 13.18 15.60
C ALA A 165 -6.46 14.23 15.31
N SER A 166 -6.08 15.50 15.29
CA SER A 166 -6.98 16.62 15.01
C SER A 166 -7.13 16.81 13.50
N TYR A 167 -8.36 16.73 13.00
CA TYR A 167 -8.64 16.88 11.58
C TYR A 167 -8.27 18.27 11.05
N ILE A 168 -7.60 18.31 9.90
CA ILE A 168 -7.24 19.55 9.19
C ILE A 168 -8.12 19.71 7.95
N GLN A 169 -8.03 18.78 7.01
CA GLN A 169 -8.76 18.84 5.74
C GLN A 169 -8.78 17.49 5.00
N SER A 170 -9.76 17.32 4.11
CA SER A 170 -9.78 16.27 3.10
C SER A 170 -9.22 16.79 1.78
N ILE A 171 -8.31 16.03 1.17
CA ILE A 171 -7.67 16.35 -0.10
C ILE A 171 -8.24 15.41 -1.18
N GLN A 172 -8.92 15.99 -2.16
CA GLN A 172 -9.48 15.30 -3.31
C GLN A 172 -9.02 15.98 -4.60
N HIS A 173 -8.63 15.19 -5.59
CA HIS A 173 -8.23 15.70 -6.88
C HIS A 173 -8.47 14.63 -7.96
N PRO A 174 -8.80 14.98 -9.23
CA PRO A 174 -8.97 14.00 -10.30
C PRO A 174 -7.75 13.11 -10.57
N LEU A 175 -6.54 13.58 -10.25
CA LEU A 175 -5.31 12.79 -10.33
C LEU A 175 -5.09 11.89 -9.11
N ILE A 176 -5.89 12.00 -8.05
CA ILE A 176 -5.89 11.12 -6.87
C ILE A 176 -7.14 10.23 -6.98
N ASN A 177 -7.20 9.42 -8.04
CA ASN A 177 -8.39 8.67 -8.43
C ASN A 177 -8.51 7.31 -7.72
N ALA A 178 -7.37 6.68 -7.42
CA ALA A 178 -7.29 5.37 -6.76
C ALA A 178 -6.07 5.32 -5.82
N PRO A 179 -5.98 6.25 -4.85
CA PRO A 179 -4.82 6.38 -3.98
C PRO A 179 -4.56 5.06 -3.23
N ASN A 180 -3.30 4.65 -3.16
CA ASN A 180 -2.88 3.42 -2.50
C ASN A 180 -1.99 3.70 -1.30
N SER A 181 -0.80 4.24 -1.53
CA SER A 181 0.21 4.54 -0.52
C SER A 181 0.69 6.00 -0.62
N ILE A 182 1.24 6.54 0.47
CA ILE A 182 1.72 7.92 0.59
C ILE A 182 3.17 7.92 1.06
N ALA A 183 4.00 8.77 0.48
CA ALA A 183 5.32 9.09 1.03
C ALA A 183 5.41 10.59 1.30
N SER A 184 5.62 10.97 2.57
CA SER A 184 5.75 12.37 2.96
C SER A 184 7.12 12.92 2.60
N VAL A 185 7.16 14.01 1.82
CA VAL A 185 8.39 14.78 1.57
C VAL A 185 8.62 15.75 2.72
N ASN A 186 7.55 16.38 3.20
CA ASN A 186 7.48 17.21 4.39
C ASN A 186 6.00 17.43 4.77
N GLY A 187 5.71 18.28 5.76
CA GLY A 187 4.35 18.56 6.22
C GLY A 187 3.35 19.15 5.22
N HIS A 188 3.75 19.50 3.99
CA HIS A 188 2.86 20.04 2.95
C HIS A 188 3.09 19.49 1.55
N GLU A 189 4.15 18.71 1.35
CA GLU A 189 4.44 18.02 0.10
C GLU A 189 4.54 16.52 0.33
N PHE A 190 3.92 15.73 -0.55
CA PHE A 190 3.94 14.28 -0.48
C PHE A 190 3.70 13.66 -1.85
N TYR A 191 4.09 12.40 -1.99
CA TYR A 191 3.75 11.57 -3.13
C TYR A 191 2.62 10.62 -2.79
N VAL A 192 1.80 10.31 -3.78
CA VAL A 192 0.69 9.36 -3.69
C VAL A 192 0.79 8.40 -4.86
N THR A 193 0.70 7.10 -4.61
CA THR A 193 0.51 6.12 -5.67
C THR A 193 -0.96 5.96 -5.98
N ASN A 194 -1.33 5.85 -7.25
CA ASN A 194 -2.65 5.37 -7.66
C ASN A 194 -2.50 3.99 -8.29
N ASP A 195 -3.22 3.01 -7.77
CA ASP A 195 -3.07 1.61 -8.20
C ASP A 195 -3.62 1.37 -9.62
N HIS A 196 -4.70 2.03 -10.01
CA HIS A 196 -5.33 1.85 -11.31
C HIS A 196 -5.73 3.17 -11.93
N TYR A 197 -5.73 3.20 -13.26
CA TYR A 197 -6.45 4.21 -14.03
C TYR A 197 -7.95 3.88 -14.07
N ILE A 198 -8.30 2.63 -14.38
CA ILE A 198 -9.69 2.15 -14.39
C ILE A 198 -9.98 1.46 -13.06
N THR A 199 -10.75 2.13 -12.21
CA THR A 199 -11.05 1.59 -10.87
C THR A 199 -12.04 0.43 -10.97
N LYS A 200 -11.98 -0.51 -10.02
CA LYS A 200 -12.94 -1.62 -9.96
C LYS A 200 -14.39 -1.16 -9.80
N LYS A 201 -14.62 0.01 -9.19
CA LYS A 201 -15.93 0.66 -9.09
C LYS A 201 -16.46 1.11 -10.46
N GLN A 202 -15.59 1.51 -11.38
CA GLN A 202 -15.97 1.88 -12.75
C GLN A 202 -16.21 0.64 -13.62
N SER A 203 -15.29 -0.32 -13.58
CA SER A 203 -15.44 -1.59 -14.30
C SER A 203 -14.51 -2.65 -13.72
N LEU A 204 -15.10 -3.67 -13.07
CA LEU A 204 -14.35 -4.79 -12.53
C LEU A 204 -13.56 -5.54 -13.64
N LEU A 205 -14.17 -5.72 -14.81
CA LEU A 205 -13.54 -6.41 -15.93
C LEU A 205 -12.32 -5.65 -16.46
N LEU A 206 -12.48 -4.35 -16.75
CA LEU A 206 -11.39 -3.56 -17.33
C LEU A 206 -10.27 -3.33 -16.31
N SER A 207 -10.61 -3.13 -15.03
CA SER A 207 -9.62 -3.05 -13.96
C SER A 207 -8.82 -4.36 -13.82
N ASN A 208 -9.49 -5.52 -13.88
CA ASN A 208 -8.79 -6.81 -13.90
C ASN A 208 -7.90 -6.97 -15.13
N LEU A 209 -8.35 -6.55 -16.31
CA LEU A 209 -7.51 -6.56 -17.51
C LEU A 209 -6.31 -5.64 -17.35
N GLU A 210 -6.46 -4.46 -16.75
CA GLU A 210 -5.37 -3.57 -16.39
C GLU A 210 -4.37 -4.27 -15.46
N THR A 211 -4.83 -4.88 -14.36
CA THR A 211 -4.00 -5.67 -13.44
C THR A 211 -3.22 -6.78 -14.18
N TYR A 212 -3.92 -7.59 -14.99
CA TYR A 212 -3.30 -8.76 -15.63
C TYR A 212 -2.46 -8.43 -16.86
N LEU A 213 -2.77 -7.37 -17.60
CA LEU A 213 -1.91 -6.91 -18.71
C LEU A 213 -0.73 -6.09 -18.19
N GLY A 214 -0.88 -5.48 -17.01
CA GLY A 214 0.13 -4.64 -16.36
C GLY A 214 0.63 -3.49 -17.24
N PRO A 215 -0.23 -2.73 -17.93
CA PRO A 215 0.20 -1.54 -18.65
C PRO A 215 0.64 -0.45 -17.64
N PRO A 216 1.49 0.51 -18.05
CA PRO A 216 1.94 1.60 -17.17
C PRO A 216 0.85 2.67 -17.05
N THR A 217 -0.26 2.33 -16.41
CA THR A 217 -1.46 3.18 -16.26
C THR A 217 -1.70 3.64 -14.83
N GLY A 218 -1.25 2.88 -13.83
CA GLY A 218 -1.11 3.38 -12.47
C GLY A 218 -0.10 4.54 -12.43
N THR A 219 -0.24 5.43 -11.45
CA THR A 219 0.53 6.67 -11.40
C THR A 219 1.19 6.89 -10.05
N VAL A 220 2.26 7.69 -10.04
CA VAL A 220 2.74 8.39 -8.84
C VAL A 220 2.44 9.85 -9.05
N VAL A 221 1.86 10.49 -8.04
CA VAL A 221 1.41 11.87 -8.07
C VAL A 221 2.09 12.64 -6.96
N HIS A 222 2.69 13.78 -7.29
CA HIS A 222 3.17 14.76 -6.32
C HIS A 222 2.04 15.73 -5.99
N VAL A 223 1.89 16.03 -4.71
CA VAL A 223 0.89 16.95 -4.17
C VAL A 223 1.62 18.02 -3.35
N ASN A 224 1.30 19.28 -3.59
CA ASN A 224 1.78 20.42 -2.80
C ASN A 224 0.60 21.26 -2.29
N LEU A 225 0.47 21.33 -0.96
CA LEU A 225 -0.62 22.02 -0.27
C LEU A 225 -0.41 23.54 -0.09
N LYS A 226 0.80 24.08 -0.36
CA LYS A 226 1.10 25.51 -0.14
C LYS A 226 0.78 26.42 -1.33
N ALA A 227 0.56 25.85 -2.51
CA ALA A 227 0.19 26.65 -3.67
C ALA A 227 -1.21 27.27 -3.46
N SER A 228 -1.44 28.46 -4.04
CA SER A 228 -2.73 29.16 -3.94
C SER A 228 -3.90 28.31 -4.42
N ASP A 229 -3.62 27.42 -5.37
CA ASP A 229 -4.45 26.29 -5.76
C ASP A 229 -3.68 24.99 -5.43
N LEU A 230 -4.39 23.93 -5.03
CA LEU A 230 -3.79 22.62 -4.80
C LEU A 230 -3.00 22.16 -6.04
N ASP A 231 -1.67 22.12 -5.94
CA ASP A 231 -0.79 21.74 -7.06
C ASP A 231 -0.59 20.22 -7.03
N VAL A 232 -1.13 19.55 -8.06
CA VAL A 232 -1.14 18.10 -8.18
C VAL A 232 -0.66 17.71 -9.56
N ARG A 233 0.36 16.84 -9.63
CA ARG A 233 0.98 16.44 -10.90
C ARG A 233 1.40 14.98 -10.91
N VAL A 234 1.19 14.30 -12.05
CA VAL A 234 1.72 12.96 -12.27
C VAL A 234 3.23 13.06 -12.49
N VAL A 235 4.00 12.35 -11.67
CA VAL A 235 5.48 12.34 -11.73
C VAL A 235 6.05 11.03 -12.28
N ALA A 236 5.30 9.92 -12.20
CA ALA A 236 5.68 8.62 -12.75
C ALA A 236 4.46 7.77 -13.14
N TRP A 237 4.69 6.76 -13.98
CA TRP A 237 3.69 5.75 -14.36
C TRP A 237 4.21 4.36 -13.98
N VAL A 238 3.46 3.63 -13.16
CA VAL A 238 3.84 2.32 -12.64
C VAL A 238 2.63 1.39 -12.73
N PRO A 239 2.74 0.21 -13.38
CA PRO A 239 1.63 -0.74 -13.42
C PRO A 239 1.26 -1.19 -12.00
N PHE A 240 0.02 -0.94 -11.54
CA PHE A 240 -0.39 -1.25 -10.17
C PHE A 240 0.57 -0.66 -9.14
N ALA A 241 0.69 0.67 -9.12
CA ALA A 241 1.51 1.40 -8.17
C ALA A 241 0.94 1.20 -6.76
N ASN A 242 1.70 0.52 -5.91
CA ASN A 242 1.28 0.13 -4.56
C ASN A 242 2.08 0.93 -3.52
N GLY A 243 2.81 0.28 -2.60
CA GLY A 243 3.71 0.96 -1.66
C GLY A 243 4.72 1.90 -2.33
N ILE A 244 5.02 3.03 -1.68
CA ILE A 244 6.02 4.02 -2.09
C ILE A 244 6.90 4.39 -0.90
N GLU A 245 8.21 4.54 -1.12
CA GLU A 245 9.16 4.91 -0.07
C GLU A 245 10.25 5.85 -0.60
N ILE A 246 10.55 6.91 0.17
CA ILE A 246 11.67 7.82 -0.12
C ILE A 246 12.92 7.25 0.55
N LEU A 247 13.83 6.72 -0.26
CA LEU A 247 15.04 6.10 0.27
C LEU A 247 16.12 7.13 0.63
N ASN A 248 16.16 8.24 -0.12
CA ASN A 248 17.04 9.38 0.13
C ASN A 248 16.58 10.59 -0.70
N SER A 249 17.34 11.69 -0.62
CA SER A 249 17.06 12.97 -1.30
C SER A 249 16.93 12.90 -2.82
N SER A 250 17.33 11.80 -3.47
CA SER A 250 17.30 11.65 -4.93
C SER A 250 16.77 10.30 -5.41
N THR A 251 16.25 9.46 -4.51
CA THR A 251 15.81 8.10 -4.84
C THR A 251 14.49 7.76 -4.17
N VAL A 252 13.52 7.34 -4.98
CA VAL A 252 12.24 6.81 -4.53
C VAL A 252 12.04 5.39 -5.08
N ALA A 253 11.55 4.50 -4.21
CA ALA A 253 11.14 3.15 -4.58
C ALA A 253 9.60 3.09 -4.66
N VAL A 254 9.09 2.40 -5.68
CA VAL A 254 7.65 2.16 -5.85
C VAL A 254 7.42 0.67 -6.12
N ALA A 255 6.56 0.06 -5.32
CA ALA A 255 6.11 -1.31 -5.53
C ALA A 255 5.14 -1.39 -6.72
N SER A 256 5.37 -2.37 -7.58
CA SER A 256 4.45 -2.75 -8.65
C SER A 256 3.95 -4.17 -8.40
N SER A 257 2.75 -4.28 -7.81
CA SER A 257 2.17 -5.58 -7.45
C SER A 257 1.95 -6.43 -8.70
N SER A 258 1.44 -5.83 -9.79
CA SER A 258 1.16 -6.52 -11.06
C SER A 258 2.40 -6.95 -11.84
N ARG A 259 3.59 -6.41 -11.52
CA ARG A 259 4.86 -6.78 -12.17
C ARG A 259 5.78 -7.59 -11.26
N ALA A 260 5.40 -7.86 -10.01
CA ALA A 260 6.24 -8.52 -9.03
C ALA A 260 7.62 -7.85 -8.95
N ALA A 261 7.66 -6.52 -8.82
CA ALA A 261 8.90 -5.76 -8.86
C ALA A 261 8.85 -4.43 -8.10
N ILE A 262 10.01 -3.98 -7.63
CA ILE A 262 10.24 -2.61 -7.17
C ILE A 262 10.83 -1.79 -8.30
N TYR A 263 10.23 -0.63 -8.57
CA TYR A 263 10.72 0.36 -9.51
C TYR A 263 11.52 1.41 -8.75
N MET A 264 12.74 1.67 -9.20
CA MET A 264 13.62 2.68 -8.62
C MET A 264 13.59 3.92 -9.51
N PHE A 265 13.40 5.08 -8.90
CA PHE A 265 13.35 6.36 -9.60
C PHE A 265 14.42 7.30 -9.07
N ASN A 266 15.09 8.01 -9.98
CA ASN A 266 15.79 9.24 -9.64
C ASN A 266 14.78 10.37 -9.52
N THR A 267 14.90 11.12 -8.42
CA THR A 267 13.99 12.20 -8.04
C THR A 267 14.75 13.49 -7.73
N SER A 268 15.88 13.72 -8.42
CA SER A 268 16.61 15.01 -8.33
C SER A 268 15.74 16.20 -8.74
N ASP A 269 14.72 15.95 -9.56
CA ASP A 269 13.57 16.81 -9.77
C ASP A 269 12.34 16.14 -9.12
N ALA A 270 11.85 16.69 -8.01
CA ALA A 270 10.68 16.18 -7.28
C ALA A 270 9.41 16.16 -8.13
N THR A 271 9.39 16.91 -9.24
CA THR A 271 8.24 17.06 -10.12
C THR A 271 8.27 16.08 -11.29
N LYS A 272 9.37 15.33 -11.46
CA LYS A 272 9.57 14.43 -12.60
C LYS A 272 10.49 13.27 -12.25
N PHE A 273 9.91 12.09 -12.12
CA PHE A 273 10.69 10.90 -11.80
C PHE A 273 11.27 10.29 -13.08
N LYS A 274 12.52 9.84 -12.99
CA LYS A 274 13.18 9.07 -14.05
C LYS A 274 13.49 7.68 -13.54
N GLU A 275 12.88 6.66 -14.15
CA GLU A 275 13.18 5.27 -13.80
C GLU A 275 14.67 4.98 -14.02
N THR A 276 15.34 4.41 -13.00
CA THR A 276 16.76 4.07 -13.03
C THR A 276 16.98 2.56 -13.10
N SER A 277 16.18 1.78 -12.37
CA SER A 277 16.27 0.32 -12.35
C SER A 277 15.00 -0.34 -11.84
N ARG A 278 14.92 -1.67 -11.97
CA ARG A 278 13.86 -2.51 -11.41
C ARG A 278 14.45 -3.69 -10.67
N ILE A 279 13.89 -4.03 -9.53
CA ILE A 279 14.23 -5.23 -8.75
C ILE A 279 13.06 -6.20 -8.87
N LYS A 280 13.26 -7.31 -9.59
CA LYS A 280 12.26 -8.38 -9.70
C LYS A 280 12.20 -9.17 -8.40
N LEU A 281 11.00 -9.48 -7.96
CA LEU A 281 10.72 -10.18 -6.71
C LEU A 281 10.03 -11.52 -7.00
N PRO A 282 10.22 -12.53 -6.12
CA PRO A 282 9.53 -13.82 -6.19
C PRO A 282 8.13 -13.77 -5.55
N PHE A 283 7.56 -12.58 -5.34
CA PHE A 283 6.23 -12.33 -4.77
C PHE A 283 5.70 -10.98 -5.30
N LEU A 284 4.43 -10.68 -5.06
CA LEU A 284 3.80 -9.43 -5.47
C LEU A 284 4.00 -8.39 -4.37
N PRO A 285 4.86 -7.37 -4.54
CA PRO A 285 5.10 -6.39 -3.49
C PRO A 285 3.86 -5.53 -3.25
N ASP A 286 3.68 -5.15 -2.00
CA ASP A 286 2.58 -4.34 -1.48
C ASP A 286 3.18 -3.09 -0.79
N ASN A 287 2.94 -2.89 0.50
CA ASN A 287 3.51 -1.77 1.26
C ASN A 287 5.04 -1.86 1.45
N LEU A 288 5.66 -0.68 1.46
CA LEU A 288 7.09 -0.46 1.60
C LEU A 288 7.39 0.29 2.90
N SER A 289 8.53 0.02 3.52
CA SER A 289 9.01 0.79 4.66
C SER A 289 10.52 0.86 4.70
N GLY A 290 11.06 2.07 4.78
CA GLY A 290 12.50 2.34 4.94
C GLY A 290 12.93 2.30 6.41
N SER A 291 14.09 1.70 6.68
CA SER A 291 14.78 1.82 7.98
C SER A 291 16.29 1.83 7.75
N GLY A 292 16.91 3.00 7.91
CA GLY A 292 18.32 3.22 7.60
C GLY A 292 18.63 2.95 6.12
N ASP A 293 19.53 2.01 5.86
CA ASP A 293 19.93 1.57 4.51
C ASP A 293 19.09 0.39 3.97
N LYS A 294 18.04 0.00 4.69
CA LYS A 294 17.20 -1.16 4.37
C LYS A 294 15.83 -0.73 3.90
N LEU A 295 15.34 -1.43 2.89
CA LEU A 295 13.96 -1.38 2.44
C LEU A 295 13.26 -2.68 2.85
N MET A 296 12.23 -2.57 3.68
CA MET A 296 11.31 -3.64 4.01
C MET A 296 10.17 -3.64 2.98
N ILE A 297 9.80 -4.84 2.53
CA ILE A 297 8.83 -5.04 1.45
C ILE A 297 7.84 -6.09 1.93
N ALA A 298 6.61 -5.67 2.22
CA ALA A 298 5.50 -6.58 2.43
C ALA A 298 4.96 -7.05 1.06
N GLY A 299 4.26 -8.18 1.04
CA GLY A 299 3.66 -8.63 -0.21
C GLY A 299 3.01 -10.00 -0.18
N HIS A 300 2.42 -10.31 -1.32
CA HIS A 300 1.53 -11.43 -1.54
C HIS A 300 2.24 -12.53 -2.31
N GLY A 301 2.18 -13.77 -1.79
CA GLY A 301 2.73 -14.92 -2.51
C GLY A 301 1.90 -15.24 -3.77
N ASN A 302 0.57 -15.22 -3.66
CA ASN A 302 -0.34 -15.70 -4.71
C ASN A 302 -1.73 -15.02 -4.64
N MET A 303 -1.92 -13.97 -5.44
CA MET A 303 -3.17 -13.16 -5.45
C MET A 303 -4.45 -13.97 -5.75
N PRO A 304 -4.51 -14.92 -6.70
CA PRO A 304 -5.70 -15.75 -6.90
C PRO A 304 -6.19 -16.47 -5.64
N VAL A 305 -5.26 -17.01 -4.84
CA VAL A 305 -5.60 -17.71 -3.59
C VAL A 305 -6.14 -16.73 -2.57
N GLU A 306 -5.52 -15.56 -2.48
CA GLU A 306 -5.94 -14.48 -1.58
C GLU A 306 -7.32 -13.91 -1.93
N MET A 307 -7.62 -13.74 -3.22
CA MET A 307 -8.96 -13.37 -3.68
C MET A 307 -10.01 -14.40 -3.28
N ASP A 308 -9.71 -15.70 -3.47
CA ASP A 308 -10.62 -16.78 -3.08
C ASP A 308 -10.85 -16.82 -1.56
N LEU A 309 -9.78 -16.64 -0.80
CA LEU A 309 -9.78 -16.56 0.65
C LEU A 309 -10.64 -15.40 1.15
N MET A 310 -10.48 -14.20 0.60
CA MET A 310 -11.27 -13.01 0.98
C MET A 310 -12.76 -13.13 0.62
N LEU A 311 -13.08 -13.86 -0.45
CA LEU A 311 -14.47 -14.05 -0.90
C LEU A 311 -15.21 -15.15 -0.14
N HIS A 312 -14.51 -16.21 0.29
CA HIS A 312 -15.13 -17.41 0.86
C HIS A 312 -14.86 -17.64 2.35
N HIS A 313 -13.82 -17.01 2.91
CA HIS A 313 -13.44 -17.18 4.30
C HIS A 313 -13.35 -15.79 4.94
N TYR A 314 -14.16 -15.52 5.97
CA TYR A 314 -14.02 -14.34 6.82
C TYR A 314 -12.69 -14.42 7.57
N ILE A 315 -11.58 -14.02 6.95
CA ILE A 315 -10.26 -14.18 7.53
C ILE A 315 -10.00 -13.07 8.54
N LYS A 316 -9.70 -13.48 9.76
CA LYS A 316 -9.02 -12.65 10.76
C LYS A 316 -7.61 -12.37 10.24
N CYS A 317 -7.35 -11.18 9.71
CA CYS A 317 -5.98 -10.74 9.42
C CYS A 317 -5.23 -10.60 10.76
N ALA A 318 -4.25 -11.46 11.00
CA ALA A 318 -3.36 -11.36 12.16
C ALA A 318 -2.20 -10.42 11.83
N PHE A 319 -2.10 -9.31 12.57
CA PHE A 319 -1.00 -8.37 12.47
C PHE A 319 0.21 -8.93 13.24
N CYS A 320 1.37 -9.07 12.60
CA CYS A 320 2.57 -9.59 13.24
C CYS A 320 3.65 -8.49 13.30
N ILE A 321 3.91 -7.95 14.49
CA ILE A 321 4.91 -6.91 14.74
C ILE A 321 6.13 -7.54 15.38
N LYS A 322 7.33 -7.30 14.83
CA LYS A 322 8.58 -7.71 15.49
C LYS A 322 9.60 -6.58 15.56
N TYR A 323 10.27 -6.53 16.71
CA TYR A 323 11.46 -5.74 16.98
C TYR A 323 12.60 -6.00 15.99
N LEU A 324 13.02 -4.96 15.29
CA LEU A 324 14.11 -4.97 14.32
C LEU A 324 15.47 -4.98 15.04
N LYS A 325 16.12 -6.14 15.09
CA LYS A 325 17.58 -6.24 15.17
C LYS A 325 18.08 -7.26 14.15
N GLN A 326 18.77 -6.70 13.15
CA GLN A 326 19.59 -7.33 12.12
C GLN A 326 18.88 -8.18 11.04
N ASP A 327 19.24 -7.79 9.82
CA ASP A 327 19.10 -8.43 8.52
C ASP A 327 17.70 -8.64 7.92
N ALA A 328 17.51 -7.97 6.78
CA ALA A 328 16.24 -7.79 6.09
C ALA A 328 15.71 -9.10 5.47
N LEU A 329 14.46 -9.44 5.78
CA LEU A 329 13.47 -10.15 4.96
C LEU A 329 12.23 -10.42 5.82
N CYS A 330 11.06 -9.86 5.46
CA CYS A 330 9.76 -10.23 6.04
C CYS A 330 8.65 -10.18 4.98
N MET A 331 8.46 -11.30 4.26
CA MET A 331 7.11 -11.69 3.83
C MET A 331 6.36 -12.12 5.09
N HIS A 332 5.15 -11.62 5.37
CA HIS A 332 4.17 -12.43 6.10
C HIS A 332 2.71 -12.13 5.74
N TYR A 333 2.19 -13.02 4.89
CA TYR A 333 0.91 -13.67 5.17
C TYR A 333 1.15 -14.77 6.21
N PHE A 334 0.44 -14.72 7.33
CA PHE A 334 0.18 -15.90 8.14
C PHE A 334 -1.32 -16.13 8.25
N LEU A 335 -1.78 -17.15 7.52
CA LEU A 335 -3.07 -17.78 7.73
C LEU A 335 -2.96 -18.64 8.99
N SER A 336 -3.64 -18.26 10.08
CA SER A 336 -3.98 -19.23 11.13
C SER A 336 -5.16 -20.06 10.63
N HIS A 337 -4.99 -21.39 10.57
CA HIS A 337 -6.13 -22.30 10.49
C HIS A 337 -6.91 -22.29 11.79
#